data_AF-A0A5C9E1R9-F1
#
_entry.id   AF-A0A5C9E1R9-F1
#
_cell.length_a   1.000
_cell.length_b   1.000
_cell.length_c   1.000
_cell.angle_alpha   90.00
_cell.angle_beta   90.00
_cell.angle_gamma   90.00
#
_symmetry.space_group_name_H-M   'P 1'
#
loop_
_entity.id
_entity.type
_entity.pdbx_description
1 polymer ?
#
loop_
_entity_poly.entity_id
_entity_poly.type
_entity_poly.pdbx_seq_one_letter_code
_entity_poly.pdbx_strand_id
1 'polypeptide(L)'
;MVSFIGEGASINDPIRIVDVVTHFEAIDAEYHLLRELHGKKDEDWFLIKQTLLSEQGRYIDVLDIQLADGTLMSIFFDITEFWGKF
;
A
#
# COMPACT_ATOMS: atom_id res chain seq x y z
N MET A 1 10.15 -13.80 -3.62
CA MET A 1 10.51 -12.59 -2.83
C MET A 1 9.61 -11.50 -3.37
N VAL A 2 8.79 -10.89 -2.52
CA VAL A 2 7.88 -9.83 -2.97
C VAL A 2 8.71 -8.64 -3.45
N SER A 3 8.33 -8.07 -4.59
CA SER A 3 8.98 -6.89 -5.16
C SER A 3 7.98 -5.75 -5.35
N PHE A 4 8.48 -4.52 -5.28
CA PHE A 4 7.67 -3.30 -5.40
C PHE A 4 8.13 -2.50 -6.62
N ILE A 5 7.17 -2.04 -7.43
CA ILE A 5 7.42 -1.22 -8.62
C ILE A 5 6.57 0.04 -8.55
N GLY A 6 7.17 1.22 -8.74
CA GLY A 6 6.50 2.52 -8.69
C GLY A 6 6.70 3.24 -7.35
N GLU A 7 6.32 4.53 -7.29
CA GLU A 7 6.49 5.36 -6.09
C GLU A 7 5.22 5.44 -5.23
N GLY A 8 4.05 5.20 -5.81
CA GLY A 8 2.80 5.15 -5.05
C GLY A 8 2.29 6.51 -4.61
N ALA A 9 2.80 7.59 -5.21
CA ALA A 9 2.44 8.96 -4.86
C ALA A 9 1.08 9.39 -5.43
N SER A 10 0.50 8.62 -6.37
CA SER A 10 -0.81 8.92 -6.94
C SER A 10 -1.49 7.68 -7.53
N ILE A 11 -2.79 7.78 -7.81
CA ILE A 11 -3.56 6.74 -8.51
C ILE A 11 -3.03 6.40 -9.91
N ASN A 12 -2.31 7.33 -10.56
CA ASN A 12 -1.72 7.15 -11.88
C ASN A 12 -0.34 6.48 -11.83
N ASP A 13 0.32 6.51 -10.66
CA ASP A 13 1.58 5.82 -10.40
C ASP A 13 1.51 5.09 -9.05
N PRO A 14 0.67 4.05 -8.93
CA PRO A 14 0.56 3.26 -7.72
C PRO A 14 1.75 2.30 -7.59
N ILE A 15 2.09 1.93 -6.35
CA ILE A 15 3.01 0.83 -6.09
C ILE A 15 2.34 -0.48 -6.50
N ARG A 16 2.97 -1.20 -7.43
CA ARG A 16 2.60 -2.57 -7.78
C ARG A 16 3.36 -3.54 -6.91
N ILE A 17 2.63 -4.42 -6.23
CA ILE A 17 3.21 -5.54 -5.47
C ILE A 17 3.22 -6.76 -6.40
N VAL A 18 4.41 -7.23 -6.74
CA VAL A 18 4.59 -8.36 -7.67
C VAL A 18 5.28 -9.54 -6.97
N ASP A 19 5.21 -10.71 -7.60
CA ASP A 19 5.76 -11.98 -7.09
C ASP A 19 5.15 -12.45 -5.75
N VAL A 20 3.88 -12.09 -5.51
CA VAL A 20 3.11 -12.52 -4.34
C VAL A 20 2.53 -13.91 -4.56
N VAL A 21 2.71 -14.82 -3.59
CA VAL A 21 2.24 -16.21 -3.68
C VAL A 21 0.92 -16.42 -2.95
N THR A 22 0.64 -15.62 -1.91
CA THR A 22 -0.59 -15.75 -1.10
C THR A 22 -1.25 -14.41 -0.78
N HIS A 23 -2.54 -14.43 -0.48
CA HIS A 23 -3.27 -13.23 -0.03
C HIS A 23 -2.66 -12.59 1.23
N PHE A 24 -2.19 -13.40 2.18
CA PHE A 24 -1.54 -12.91 3.40
C PHE A 24 -0.22 -12.19 3.10
N GLU A 25 0.59 -12.71 2.17
CA GLU A 25 1.82 -12.04 1.72
C GLU A 25 1.52 -10.70 1.06
N ALA A 26 0.41 -10.60 0.31
CA ALA A 26 0.01 -9.36 -0.37
C ALA A 26 -0.28 -8.24 0.65
N ILE A 27 -1.07 -8.56 1.67
CA ILE A 27 -1.43 -7.61 2.73
C ILE A 27 -0.20 -7.25 3.56
N ASP A 28 0.58 -8.25 3.98
CA ASP A 28 1.76 -8.00 4.82
C ASP A 28 2.81 -7.15 4.07
N ALA A 29 2.90 -7.29 2.74
CA ALA A 29 3.82 -6.51 1.91
C ALA A 29 3.57 -5.00 1.95
N GLU A 30 2.32 -4.55 1.97
CA GLU A 30 1.98 -3.11 2.06
C GLU A 30 2.53 -2.51 3.35
N TYR A 31 2.21 -3.16 4.48
CA TYR A 31 2.66 -2.71 5.80
C TYR A 31 4.16 -2.89 6.01
N HIS A 32 4.77 -3.90 5.38
CA HIS A 32 6.21 -4.09 5.37
C HIS A 32 6.91 -2.94 4.65
N LEU A 33 6.42 -2.54 3.48
CA LEU A 33 6.99 -1.40 2.75
C LEU A 33 6.89 -0.10 3.55
N LEU A 34 5.73 0.17 4.16
CA LEU A 34 5.58 1.33 5.04
C LEU A 34 6.55 1.30 6.22
N ARG A 35 6.86 0.11 6.74
CA ARG A 35 7.84 -0.03 7.81
C ARG A 35 9.25 0.32 7.36
N GLU A 36 9.65 -0.12 6.17
CA GLU A 36 10.97 0.18 5.61
C GLU A 36 11.12 1.68 5.28
N LEU A 37 10.06 2.33 4.79
CA LEU A 37 10.09 3.74 4.38
C LEU A 37 9.93 4.72 5.53
N HIS A 38 9.05 4.41 6.49
CA HIS A 38 8.61 5.37 7.50
C HIS A 38 8.86 4.90 8.93
N GLY A 39 9.44 3.71 9.13
CA GLY A 39 9.70 3.17 10.47
C GLY A 39 8.49 2.48 11.08
N LYS A 40 8.38 2.48 12.40
CA LYS A 40 7.43 1.65 13.12
C LYS A 40 6.04 2.27 13.16
N LYS A 41 5.03 1.48 12.76
CA LYS A 41 3.62 1.84 12.89
C LYS A 41 3.25 2.13 14.36
N ASP A 42 2.40 3.13 14.56
CA ASP A 42 1.93 3.66 15.84
C ASP A 42 3.02 4.33 16.69
N GLU A 43 4.18 4.62 16.09
CA GLU A 43 5.31 5.34 16.70
C GLU A 43 5.83 6.42 15.74
N ASP A 44 6.32 6.01 14.57
CA ASP A 44 6.87 6.90 13.55
C ASP A 44 5.80 7.34 12.54
N TRP A 45 4.75 6.54 12.38
CA TRP A 45 3.60 6.86 11.54
C TRP A 45 2.31 6.17 12.02
N PHE A 46 1.17 6.79 11.73
CA PHE A 46 -0.16 6.33 12.12
C PHE A 46 -1.02 6.12 10.88
N LEU A 47 -1.74 5.01 10.82
CA LEU A 47 -2.75 4.78 9.79
C LEU A 47 -3.99 5.60 10.13
N ILE A 48 -4.34 6.55 9.27
CA ILE A 48 -5.53 7.38 9.43
C ILE A 48 -6.72 6.71 8.78
N LYS A 49 -6.54 6.19 7.56
CA LYS A 49 -7.60 5.55 6.79
C LYS A 49 -7.02 4.60 5.75
N GLN A 50 -7.73 3.50 5.52
CA GLN A 50 -7.51 2.62 4.38
C GLN A 50 -8.76 2.65 3.50
N THR A 51 -8.59 2.85 2.19
CA THR A 51 -9.68 2.98 1.22
C THR A 51 -9.43 2.13 0.00
N LEU A 52 -10.34 1.21 -0.30
CA LEU A 52 -10.36 0.52 -1.59
C LEU A 52 -11.06 1.37 -2.65
N LEU A 53 -10.35 1.65 -3.75
CA LEU A 53 -10.91 2.23 -4.96
C LEU A 53 -11.00 1.14 -6.05
N SER A 54 -12.14 1.07 -6.73
CA SER A 54 -12.33 0.16 -7.86
C SER A 54 -12.84 0.94 -9.07
N GLU A 55 -12.04 1.00 -10.14
CA GLU A 55 -12.42 1.68 -11.38
C GLU A 55 -11.87 0.93 -12.60
N GLN A 56 -12.71 0.70 -13.60
CA GLN A 56 -12.32 0.08 -14.90
C GLN A 56 -11.55 -1.25 -14.78
N GLY A 57 -11.87 -2.06 -13.76
CA GLY A 57 -11.22 -3.35 -13.52
C GLY A 57 -9.87 -3.26 -12.80
N ARG A 58 -9.45 -2.05 -12.40
CA ARG A 58 -8.35 -1.84 -11.47
C ARG A 58 -8.87 -1.75 -10.04
N TYR A 59 -8.10 -2.31 -9.13
CA TYR A 59 -8.33 -2.24 -7.69
C TYR A 59 -7.11 -1.58 -7.07
N ILE A 60 -7.32 -0.41 -6.47
CA ILE A 60 -6.29 0.39 -5.83
C ILE A 60 -6.59 0.46 -4.35
N ASP A 61 -5.67 0.01 -3.51
CA ASP A 61 -5.73 0.29 -2.08
C ASP A 61 -5.04 1.62 -1.79
N VAL A 62 -5.64 2.42 -0.91
CA VAL A 62 -5.12 3.74 -0.55
C VAL A 62 -4.95 3.79 0.96
N LEU A 63 -3.72 3.96 1.39
CA LEU A 63 -3.34 4.14 2.79
C LEU A 63 -3.08 5.63 3.04
N ASP A 64 -4.00 6.28 3.73
CA ASP A 64 -3.80 7.62 4.27
C ASP A 64 -3.08 7.49 5.62
N ILE A 65 -1.86 8.02 5.70
CA ILE A 65 -1.02 7.96 6.90
C ILE A 65 -0.66 9.36 7.40
N GLN A 66 -0.34 9.42 8.69
CA GLN A 66 0.25 10.60 9.33
C GLN A 66 1.63 10.23 9.89
N LEU A 67 2.67 10.94 9.51
CA LEU A 67 4.00 10.81 10.09
C LEU A 67 4.08 11.48 11.47
N ALA A 68 5.07 11.11 12.28
CA ALA A 68 5.26 11.65 13.63
C ALA A 68 5.46 13.18 13.68
N ASP A 69 5.95 13.79 12.59
CA ASP A 69 6.07 15.25 12.44
C ASP A 69 4.73 15.95 12.10
N GLY A 70 3.65 15.18 11.95
CA GLY A 70 2.32 15.64 11.61
C GLY A 70 2.01 15.66 10.11
N THR A 71 2.98 15.36 9.24
CA THR A 71 2.80 15.30 7.79
C THR A 71 1.76 14.25 7.40
N LEU A 72 0.81 14.63 6.54
CA LEU A 72 -0.20 13.73 5.99
C LEU A 72 0.18 13.34 4.56
N MET A 73 0.08 12.06 4.25
CA MET A 73 0.29 11.56 2.89
C MET A 73 -0.58 10.34 2.60
N SER A 74 -0.88 10.16 1.32
CA SER A 74 -1.62 9.02 0.79
C SER A 74 -0.69 8.17 -0.05
N ILE A 75 -0.73 6.86 0.16
CA ILE A 75 0.08 5.90 -0.58
C ILE A 75 -0.87 4.95 -1.31
N PHE A 76 -0.66 4.81 -2.62
CA PHE A 76 -1.55 4.09 -3.53
C PHE A 76 -0.88 2.77 -3.92
N PHE A 77 -1.58 1.66 -3.71
CA PHE A 77 -1.14 0.31 -4.08
C PHE A 77 -2.06 -0.27 -5.15
N ASP A 78 -1.51 -0.74 -6.27
CA ASP A 78 -2.28 -1.45 -7.28
C ASP A 78 -2.33 -2.93 -6.90
N ILE A 79 -3.49 -3.32 -6.39
CA ILE A 79 -3.77 -4.66 -5.89
C ILE A 79 -4.52 -5.51 -6.91
N THR A 80 -4.69 -5.01 -8.13
CA THR A 80 -5.50 -5.64 -9.19
C THR A 80 -5.10 -7.09 -9.45
N GLU A 81 -3.81 -7.40 -9.37
CA GLU A 81 -3.32 -8.74 -9.70
C GLU A 81 -3.74 -9.82 -8.68
N PHE A 82 -3.99 -9.43 -7.43
CA PHE A 82 -4.34 -10.35 -6.34
C PHE A 82 -5.71 -10.08 -5.70
N TRP A 83 -6.40 -9.01 -6.08
CA TRP A 83 -7.74 -8.72 -5.58
C TRP A 83 -8.75 -9.80 -5.99
N GLY A 84 -9.44 -10.39 -5.01
CA GLY A 84 -10.45 -11.44 -5.22
C GLY A 84 -9.90 -12.75 -5.80
N LYS A 85 -8.58 -12.89 -5.89
CA LYS A 85 -7.91 -14.17 -6.12
C LYS A 85 -7.50 -14.66 -4.73
N PHE A 86 -7.73 -15.95 -4.48
CA PHE A 86 -7.71 -16.64 -3.17
C PHE A 86 -9.03 -16.62 -2.41
#